data_AF-A0A851IIT4-F1
#
_entry.id   AF-A0A851IIT4-F1
#
_cell.length_a   1.000
_cell.length_b   1.000
_cell.length_c   1.000
_cell.angle_alpha   90.00
_cell.angle_beta   90.00
_cell.angle_gamma   90.00
#
_symmetry.space_group_name_H-M   'P 1'
#
loop_
_entity.id
_entity.type
_entity.pdbx_description
1 polymer ?
#
loop_
_entity_poly.entity_id
_entity_poly.type
_entity_poly.pdbx_seq_one_letter_code
_entity_poly.pdbx_strand_id
1 'polypeptide(L)'
;MDRLINYRDKINEIDLKIVELLEQRCELSTLIGNYKRERNLPVQDIKREQVIMQNVKDNIKNPKHKEALEKIFAVIINVSKMFQY
;
A
#
# COMPACT_ATOMS: atom_id res chain seq x y z
N MET A 1 -4.04 -34.11 1.58
CA MET A 1 -4.03 -33.08 2.63
C MET A 1 -2.82 -32.14 2.56
N ASP A 2 -1.63 -32.66 2.25
CA ASP A 2 -0.34 -31.96 2.40
C ASP A 2 -0.18 -30.64 1.57
N ARG A 3 -0.48 -30.66 0.27
CA ARG A 3 -0.28 -29.48 -0.61
C ARG A 3 -1.10 -28.24 -0.23
N LEU A 4 -2.32 -28.42 0.29
CA LEU A 4 -3.17 -27.30 0.69
C LEU A 4 -2.62 -26.59 1.92
N ILE A 5 -2.11 -27.34 2.90
CA ILE A 5 -1.49 -26.81 4.11
C ILE A 5 -0.24 -26.01 3.72
N ASN A 6 0.63 -26.59 2.89
CA ASN A 6 1.82 -25.90 2.40
C ASN A 6 1.52 -24.59 1.63
N TYR A 7 0.42 -24.53 0.88
CA TYR A 7 0.00 -23.28 0.23
C TYR A 7 -0.50 -22.25 1.25
N ARG A 8 -1.23 -22.67 2.29
CA ARG A 8 -1.69 -21.77 3.35
C ARG A 8 -0.52 -21.23 4.17
N ASP A 9 0.47 -22.04 4.47
CA ASP A 9 1.65 -21.60 5.22
C ASP A 9 2.44 -20.55 4.42
N LYS A 10 2.60 -20.76 3.11
CA LYS A 10 3.20 -19.75 2.22
C LYS A 10 2.39 -18.46 2.16
N ILE A 11 1.05 -18.53 2.19
CA ILE A 11 0.20 -17.35 2.26
C ILE A 11 0.43 -16.62 3.58
N ASN A 12 0.43 -17.33 4.71
CA ASN A 12 0.68 -16.74 6.03
C ASN A 12 2.05 -16.01 6.08
N GLU A 13 3.09 -16.61 5.53
CA GLU A 13 4.41 -15.96 5.43
C GLU A 13 4.39 -14.69 4.57
N ILE A 14 3.63 -14.68 3.49
CA ILE A 14 3.45 -13.50 2.63
C ILE A 14 2.65 -12.42 3.38
N ASP A 15 1.59 -12.82 4.08
CA ASP A 15 0.73 -11.88 4.82
C ASP A 15 1.51 -11.18 5.93
N LEU A 16 2.38 -11.89 6.66
CA LEU A 16 3.27 -11.29 7.65
C LEU A 16 4.22 -10.26 7.03
N LYS A 17 4.79 -10.55 5.84
CA LYS A 17 5.62 -9.59 5.11
C LYS A 17 4.83 -8.38 4.62
N ILE A 18 3.56 -8.58 4.23
CA ILE A 18 2.68 -7.47 3.84
C ILE A 18 2.43 -6.57 5.05
N VAL A 19 2.17 -7.13 6.24
CA VAL A 19 1.99 -6.35 7.48
C VAL A 19 3.24 -5.53 7.76
N GLU A 20 4.42 -6.15 7.77
CA GLU A 20 5.70 -5.46 8.02
C GLU A 20 5.93 -4.29 7.05
N LEU A 21 5.70 -4.50 5.75
CA LEU A 21 5.84 -3.46 4.73
C LEU A 21 4.81 -2.34 4.88
N LEU A 22 3.58 -2.66 5.31
CA LEU A 22 2.55 -1.68 5.55
C LEU A 22 2.86 -0.84 6.79
N GLU A 23 3.37 -1.43 7.87
CA GLU A 23 3.82 -0.69 9.06
C GLU A 23 4.90 0.34 8.70
N GLN A 24 5.94 -0.08 7.99
CA GLN A 24 6.99 0.84 7.50
C GLN A 24 6.41 1.97 6.62
N ARG A 25 5.46 1.64 5.74
CA ARG A 25 4.79 2.64 4.90
C ARG A 25 3.93 3.61 5.73
N CYS A 26 3.29 3.14 6.79
CA CYS A 26 2.50 3.97 7.70
C CYS A 26 3.39 4.95 8.48
N GLU A 27 4.52 4.51 9.01
CA GLU A 27 5.51 5.38 9.67
C GLU A 27 5.98 6.50 8.74
N LEU A 28 6.34 6.16 7.50
CA LEU A 28 6.69 7.15 6.48
C LEU A 28 5.53 8.11 6.17
N SER A 29 4.29 7.61 6.16
CA SER A 29 3.10 8.44 5.97
C SER A 29 2.92 9.43 7.13
N THR A 30 3.20 9.02 8.37
CA THR A 30 3.21 9.91 9.54
C THR A 30 4.26 11.01 9.43
N LEU A 31 5.49 10.66 9.03
CA LEU A 31 6.54 11.66 8.82
C LEU A 31 6.16 12.67 7.73
N ILE A 32 5.55 12.21 6.64
CA ILE A 32 5.01 13.07 5.57
C ILE A 32 3.91 13.99 6.11
N GLY A 33 3.00 13.47 6.93
CA GLY A 33 1.94 14.25 7.58
C GLY A 33 2.50 15.39 8.44
N ASN A 34 3.46 15.06 9.31
CA ASN A 34 4.14 16.04 10.15
C ASN A 34 4.82 17.13 9.32
N TYR A 35 5.57 16.74 8.29
CA TYR A 35 6.22 17.68 7.37
C TYR A 35 5.23 18.63 6.68
N LYS A 36 4.09 18.09 6.23
CA LYS A 36 3.01 18.87 5.60
C LYS A 36 2.37 19.84 6.60
N ARG A 37 2.09 19.38 7.83
CA ARG A 37 1.50 20.18 8.90
C ARG A 37 2.38 21.37 9.27
N GLU A 38 3.68 21.16 9.45
CA GLU A 38 4.67 22.21 9.72
C GLU A 38 4.70 23.32 8.65
N ARG A 39 4.34 22.98 7.41
CA ARG A 39 4.41 23.85 6.23
C ARG A 39 3.03 24.30 5.73
N ASN A 40 1.96 23.99 6.46
CA ASN A 40 0.58 24.26 6.05
C ASN A 40 0.23 23.69 4.65
N LEU A 41 0.78 22.53 4.31
CA LEU A 41 0.49 21.83 3.04
C LEU A 41 -0.71 20.90 3.20
N PRO A 42 -1.55 20.74 2.17
CA PRO A 42 -2.70 19.84 2.23
C PRO A 42 -2.27 18.36 2.27
N VAL A 43 -3.02 17.55 3.01
CA VAL A 43 -2.83 16.09 3.03
C VAL A 43 -3.19 15.48 1.67
N GLN A 44 -4.32 15.89 1.10
CA GLN A 44 -4.77 15.43 -0.21
C GLN A 44 -3.86 15.95 -1.33
N ASP A 45 -3.28 15.01 -2.08
CA ASP A 45 -2.45 15.30 -3.25
C ASP A 45 -2.79 14.31 -4.37
N ILE A 46 -3.74 14.72 -5.22
CA ILE A 46 -4.25 13.89 -6.32
C ILE A 46 -3.12 13.49 -7.28
N LYS A 47 -2.17 14.40 -7.56
CA LYS A 47 -1.05 14.12 -8.45
C LYS A 47 -0.16 13.05 -7.85
N ARG A 48 0.12 13.14 -6.55
CA ARG A 48 0.90 12.12 -5.84
C ARG A 48 0.19 10.77 -5.88
N GLU A 49 -1.11 10.73 -5.62
CA GLU A 49 -1.92 9.50 -5.64
C GLU A 49 -1.91 8.83 -7.03
N GLN A 50 -1.99 9.62 -8.11
CA GLN A 50 -1.87 9.13 -9.48
C GLN A 50 -0.50 8.51 -9.75
N VAL A 51 0.59 9.16 -9.32
CA VAL A 51 1.96 8.62 -9.46
C VAL A 51 2.11 7.29 -8.73
N ILE A 52 1.58 7.18 -7.51
CA ILE A 52 1.61 5.91 -6.75
C ILE A 52 0.89 4.81 -7.54
N MET A 53 -0.33 5.08 -8.02
CA MET A 53 -1.13 4.10 -8.74
C MET A 53 -0.48 3.71 -10.08
N GLN A 54 0.13 4.66 -10.79
CA GLN A 54 0.83 4.38 -12.04
C GLN A 54 2.03 3.46 -11.80
N ASN A 55 2.84 3.74 -10.77
CA ASN A 55 3.96 2.87 -10.40
C ASN A 55 3.50 1.44 -10.11
N VAL A 56 2.35 1.27 -9.45
CA VAL A 56 1.76 -0.06 -9.18
C VAL A 56 1.38 -0.73 -10.49
N LYS A 57 0.65 -0.04 -11.37
CA LYS A 57 0.23 -0.55 -12.69
C LYS A 57 1.41 -1.03 -13.52
N ASP A 58 2.50 -0.26 -13.54
CA ASP A 58 3.69 -0.55 -14.35
C ASP A 58 4.48 -1.76 -13.82
N ASN A 59 4.31 -2.13 -12.55
CA ASN A 59 5.02 -3.24 -11.92
C ASN A 59 4.19 -4.53 -11.83
N ILE A 60 2.92 -4.51 -12.23
CA ILE A 60 2.08 -5.71 -12.29
C ILE A 60 2.47 -6.56 -13.50
N LYS A 61 3.09 -7.70 -13.25
CA LYS A 61 3.58 -8.61 -14.31
C LYS A 61 2.48 -9.48 -14.92
N ASN A 62 1.49 -9.88 -14.12
CA ASN A 62 0.40 -10.74 -14.59
C ASN A 62 -0.86 -9.90 -14.81
N PRO A 63 -1.32 -9.73 -16.06
CA PRO A 63 -2.53 -8.98 -16.37
C PRO A 63 -3.77 -9.46 -15.62
N LYS A 64 -3.86 -10.76 -15.28
CA LYS A 64 -4.98 -11.32 -14.53
C LYS A 64 -5.08 -10.78 -13.10
N HIS A 65 -3.99 -10.27 -12.54
CA HIS A 65 -3.97 -9.73 -11.18
C HIS A 65 -4.23 -8.22 -11.15
N LYS A 66 -4.25 -7.57 -12.32
CA LYS A 66 -4.25 -6.11 -12.45
C LYS A 66 -5.37 -5.45 -11.68
N GLU A 67 -6.62 -5.83 -11.97
CA GLU A 67 -7.79 -5.23 -11.34
C GLU A 67 -7.78 -5.41 -9.81
N ALA A 68 -7.43 -6.60 -9.32
CA ALA A 68 -7.40 -6.89 -7.89
C ALA A 68 -6.31 -6.08 -7.17
N LEU A 69 -5.11 -5.99 -7.74
CA LEU A 69 -4.00 -5.25 -7.15
C LEU A 69 -4.23 -3.74 -7.19
N GLU A 70 -4.84 -3.21 -8.26
CA GLU A 70 -5.23 -1.80 -8.31
C GLU A 70 -6.25 -1.45 -7.21
N LYS A 71 -7.26 -2.32 -6.99
CA LYS A 71 -8.25 -2.15 -5.91
C LYS A 71 -7.61 -2.15 -4.53
N ILE A 72 -6.73 -3.12 -4.25
CA ILE A 72 -6.00 -3.19 -2.98
C ILE A 72 -5.17 -1.91 -2.77
N PHE A 73 -4.46 -1.46 -3.80
CA PHE A 73 -3.60 -0.30 -3.66
C PHE A 73 -4.37 1.01 -3.49
N ALA A 74 -5.56 1.13 -4.09
CA ALA A 74 -6.46 2.25 -3.83
C ALA A 74 -6.86 2.33 -2.35
N VAL A 75 -7.15 1.18 -1.72
CA VAL A 75 -7.44 1.10 -0.28
C VAL A 75 -6.21 1.50 0.54
N ILE A 76 -5.02 0.99 0.22
CA ILE A 76 -3.77 1.35 0.92
C ILE A 76 -3.52 2.86 0.86
N ILE A 77 -3.67 3.47 -0.33
CA ILE A 77 -3.52 4.92 -0.49
C ILE A 77 -4.52 5.67 0.39
N ASN A 78 -5.80 5.27 0.35
CA ASN A 78 -6.87 5.95 1.09
C ASN A 78 -6.67 5.85 2.61
N VAL A 79 -6.43 4.65 3.13
CA VAL A 79 -6.16 4.38 4.55
C VAL A 79 -4.94 5.17 5.03
N SER A 80 -3.91 5.29 4.18
CA SER A 80 -2.69 5.99 4.58
C SER A 80 -2.83 7.49 4.84
N LYS A 81 -3.95 8.09 4.42
CA LYS A 81 -4.27 9.49 4.75
C LYS A 81 -4.53 9.66 6.24
N MET A 82 -5.06 8.65 6.93
CA MET A 82 -5.34 8.71 8.38
C MET A 82 -4.08 9.00 9.20
N PHE A 83 -2.93 8.52 8.76
CA PHE A 83 -1.64 8.77 9.43
C PHE A 83 -1.03 10.14 9.09
N GLN A 84 -1.57 10.86 8.10
CA GLN A 84 -1.06 12.16 7.66
C GLN A 84 -1.79 13.35 8.30
N TYR A 85 -2.98 13.14 8.86
CA TYR A 85 -3.73 14.15 9.60
C TYR A 85 -3.19 14.33 11.01
#